data_AF-A0A7C3MZQ3-F1
#
_entry.id   AF-A0A7C3MZQ3-F1
#
_cell.length_a   1.000
_cell.length_b   1.000
_cell.length_c   1.000
_cell.angle_alpha   90.00
_cell.angle_beta   90.00
_cell.angle_gamma   90.00
#
_symmetry.space_group_name_H-M   'P 1'
#
loop_
_entity.id
_entity.type
_entity.pdbx_description
1 polymer ?
#
loop_
_entity_poly.entity_id
_entity_poly.type
_entity_poly.pdbx_seq_one_letter_code
_entity_poly.pdbx_strand_id
1 'polypeptide(L)'
;VARVDKEIILVVLARPDRDPFLALGRRFGIRVAFEAFADRAYNKDGSLVSRRERGAVIEDHELVAQRALKMALEGKVVAIDGTEIRLEADTLCVHGDNPSAVQMVKRIRERLEASGVEVVAMKHFL
;
A
#
# COMPACT_ATOMS: atom_id res chain seq x y z
N VAL A 1 0.57 20.79 4.22
CA VAL A 1 0.88 20.49 2.81
C VAL A 1 0.60 21.69 1.92
N ALA A 2 -0.65 22.00 1.56
CA ALA A 2 -0.99 23.06 0.59
C ALA A 2 -0.42 24.47 0.87
N ARG A 3 -0.20 24.82 2.15
CA ARG A 3 0.43 26.10 2.54
C ARG A 3 1.95 26.14 2.35
N VAL A 4 2.59 24.97 2.25
CA VAL A 4 4.05 24.83 2.13
C VAL A 4 4.41 24.74 0.65
N ASP A 5 3.85 23.77 -0.06
CA ASP A 5 4.04 23.55 -1.49
C ASP A 5 2.87 22.68 -2.01
N LYS A 6 2.30 23.06 -3.15
CA LYS A 6 1.17 22.36 -3.79
C LYS A 6 1.62 21.16 -4.62
N GLU A 7 2.90 21.09 -4.99
CA GLU A 7 3.46 19.94 -5.71
C GLU A 7 3.71 18.73 -4.80
N ILE A 8 3.75 18.93 -3.48
CA ILE A 8 3.88 17.82 -2.51
C ILE A 8 2.65 16.91 -2.60
N ILE A 9 2.91 15.62 -2.83
CA ILE A 9 1.90 14.56 -2.80
C ILE A 9 1.69 14.15 -1.34
N LEU A 10 0.44 14.24 -0.86
CA LEU A 10 0.07 13.74 0.46
C LEU A 10 -0.21 12.24 0.37
N VAL A 11 0.61 11.43 1.04
CA VAL A 11 0.38 9.99 1.15
C VAL A 11 -0.57 9.72 2.32
N VAL A 12 -1.61 8.92 2.08
CA VAL A 12 -2.60 8.48 3.08
C VAL A 12 -2.79 6.97 3.00
N LEU A 13 -3.32 6.34 4.05
CA LEU A 13 -3.64 4.92 4.02
C LEU A 13 -4.66 4.60 2.91
N ALA A 14 -4.36 3.61 2.07
CA ALA A 14 -5.31 3.06 1.12
C ALA A 14 -6.49 2.40 1.86
N ARG A 15 -7.71 2.72 1.43
CA ARG A 15 -8.97 2.19 2.01
C ARG A 15 -10.02 2.06 0.89
N PRO A 16 -11.09 1.28 1.08
CA PRO A 16 -12.19 1.23 0.14
C PRO A 16 -12.85 2.60 -0.14
N ASP A 17 -12.86 3.51 0.84
CA ASP A 17 -13.51 4.82 0.77
C ASP A 17 -12.55 5.97 0.42
N ARG A 18 -12.07 6.01 -0.84
CA ARG A 18 -11.08 7.00 -1.31
C ARG A 18 -11.65 8.42 -1.51
N ASP A 19 -12.93 8.52 -1.87
CA ASP A 19 -13.54 9.77 -2.34
C ASP A 19 -13.40 10.97 -1.40
N PRO A 20 -13.58 10.85 -0.07
CA PRO A 20 -13.41 11.98 0.84
C PRO A 20 -11.99 12.55 0.80
N PHE A 21 -10.96 11.71 0.68
CA PHE A 21 -9.57 12.14 0.59
C PHE A 21 -9.28 12.83 -0.75
N LEU A 22 -9.80 12.28 -1.85
CA LEU A 22 -9.69 12.91 -3.18
C LEU A 22 -10.41 14.27 -3.23
N ALA A 23 -11.58 14.39 -2.61
CA ALA A 23 -12.31 15.64 -2.51
C ALA A 23 -11.54 16.69 -1.70
N LEU A 24 -10.92 16.28 -0.58
CA LEU A 24 -10.03 17.15 0.20
C LEU A 24 -8.81 17.59 -0.61
N GLY A 25 -8.16 16.67 -1.33
CA GLY A 25 -7.04 16.98 -2.21
C GLY A 25 -7.41 18.06 -3.24
N ARG A 26 -8.54 17.86 -3.94
CA ARG A 26 -9.09 18.84 -4.90
C ARG A 26 -9.41 20.18 -4.25
N ARG A 27 -10.06 20.18 -3.08
CA ARG A 27 -10.42 21.39 -2.34
C ARG A 27 -9.20 22.25 -1.98
N PHE A 28 -8.07 21.63 -1.66
CA PHE A 28 -6.84 22.33 -1.27
C PHE A 28 -5.81 22.45 -2.40
N GLY A 29 -6.09 21.90 -3.59
CA GLY A 29 -5.19 21.91 -4.73
C GLY A 29 -3.91 21.11 -4.50
N ILE A 30 -4.02 19.93 -3.90
CA ILE A 30 -2.90 19.00 -3.67
C ILE A 30 -3.24 17.60 -4.22
N ARG A 31 -2.21 16.87 -4.63
CA ARG A 31 -2.32 15.45 -5.00
C ARG A 31 -2.35 14.57 -3.75
N VAL A 32 -3.09 13.48 -3.83
CA VAL A 32 -3.18 12.47 -2.77
C VAL A 32 -2.79 11.11 -3.35
N ALA A 33 -1.86 10.43 -2.70
CA ALA A 33 -1.48 9.05 -3.00
C ALA A 33 -2.01 8.12 -1.89
N PHE A 34 -2.38 6.91 -2.25
CA PHE A 34 -2.89 5.90 -1.35
C PHE A 34 -1.84 4.81 -1.13
N GLU A 35 -1.46 4.57 0.12
CA GLU A 35 -0.41 3.63 0.52
C GLU A 35 -1.00 2.34 1.08
N ALA A 36 -0.51 1.19 0.60
CA ALA A 36 -0.83 -0.13 1.13
C ALA A 36 0.41 -0.82 1.75
N PHE A 37 0.15 -1.86 2.54
CA PHE A 37 1.12 -2.57 3.37
C PHE A 37 0.99 -4.07 3.13
N ALA A 38 1.85 -4.63 2.27
CA ALA A 38 1.77 -6.04 1.90
C ALA A 38 2.08 -6.99 3.10
N ASP A 39 2.89 -6.52 4.06
CA ASP A 39 3.32 -7.22 5.28
C ASP A 39 2.35 -7.06 6.47
N ARG A 40 1.24 -6.32 6.30
CA ARG A 40 0.25 -6.11 7.35
C ARG A 40 -1.06 -6.79 7.02
N ALA A 41 -1.71 -7.33 8.06
CA ALA A 41 -3.09 -7.80 7.96
C ALA A 41 -4.06 -6.62 7.96
N TYR A 42 -5.16 -6.78 7.24
CA TYR A 42 -6.23 -5.80 7.11
C TYR A 42 -7.49 -6.27 7.82
N ASN A 43 -8.23 -5.33 8.40
CA ASN A 43 -9.61 -5.51 8.78
C ASN A 43 -10.51 -5.38 7.54
N LYS A 44 -11.76 -5.83 7.64
CA LYS A 44 -12.75 -5.75 6.56
C LYS A 44 -13.04 -4.31 6.07
N ASP A 45 -12.86 -3.31 6.94
CA ASP A 45 -13.04 -1.89 6.61
C ASP A 45 -11.82 -1.26 5.90
N GLY A 46 -10.75 -2.03 5.67
CA GLY A 46 -9.51 -1.54 5.07
C GLY A 46 -8.53 -0.90 6.05
N SER A 47 -8.86 -0.82 7.34
CA SER A 47 -7.88 -0.46 8.37
C SER A 47 -6.87 -1.59 8.61
N LEU A 48 -5.68 -1.25 9.13
CA LEU A 48 -4.69 -2.24 9.50
C LEU A 48 -5.06 -2.90 10.83
N VAL A 49 -4.90 -4.22 10.91
CA VAL A 49 -5.03 -4.96 12.18
C VAL A 49 -3.99 -4.42 13.17
N SER A 50 -4.40 -4.19 14.42
CA SER A 50 -3.52 -3.72 15.49
C SER A 50 -2.32 -4.64 15.65
N ARG A 51 -1.11 -4.09 15.78
CA ARG A 51 0.13 -4.88 15.96
C ARG A 51 0.14 -5.79 17.19
N ARG A 52 -0.77 -5.56 18.14
CA ARG A 52 -0.93 -6.38 19.35
C ARG A 52 -1.68 -7.69 19.09
N GLU A 53 -2.41 -7.76 17.98
CA GLU A 53 -3.18 -8.95 17.62
C GLU A 53 -2.29 -9.97 16.92
N ARG A 54 -2.59 -11.25 17.15
CA ARG A 54 -1.91 -12.35 16.46
C ARG A 54 -2.20 -12.28 14.97
N GLY A 55 -1.17 -12.41 14.14
CA GLY A 55 -1.28 -12.37 12.68
C GLY A 55 -1.36 -10.96 12.09
N ALA A 56 -1.17 -9.90 12.90
CA ALA A 56 -1.17 -8.53 12.41
C ALA A 56 -0.01 -8.18 11.45
N VAL A 57 1.09 -8.93 11.54
CA VAL A 57 2.29 -8.81 10.72
C VAL A 57 2.53 -10.17 10.04
N ILE A 58 2.85 -10.13 8.75
CA ILE A 58 3.10 -11.30 7.92
C ILE A 58 4.60 -11.35 7.65
N GLU A 59 5.26 -12.40 8.16
CA GLU A 59 6.72 -12.55 8.08
C GLU A 59 7.16 -13.39 6.87
N ASP A 60 6.25 -14.14 6.26
CA ASP A 60 6.54 -14.97 5.09
C ASP A 60 6.76 -14.10 3.85
N HIS A 61 8.00 -14.07 3.35
CA HIS A 61 8.42 -13.20 2.24
C HIS A 61 7.68 -13.51 0.94
N GLU A 62 7.35 -14.77 0.70
CA GLU A 62 6.67 -15.20 -0.53
C GLU A 62 5.19 -14.80 -0.49
N LEU A 63 4.53 -14.98 0.67
CA LEU A 63 3.16 -14.51 0.89
C LEU A 63 3.07 -12.99 0.78
N VAL A 64 4.03 -12.25 1.34
CA VAL A 64 4.06 -10.79 1.22
C VAL A 64 4.24 -10.36 -0.25
N ALA A 65 5.13 -11.00 -1.00
CA ALA A 65 5.32 -10.69 -2.43
C ALA A 65 4.07 -11.01 -3.28
N GLN A 66 3.35 -12.09 -2.97
CA GLN A 66 2.08 -12.41 -3.61
C GLN A 66 1.00 -11.37 -3.31
N ARG A 67 0.93 -10.91 -2.06
CA ARG A 67 0.00 -9.84 -1.64
C ARG A 67 0.33 -8.52 -2.33
N ALA A 68 1.61 -8.14 -2.40
CA ALA A 68 2.07 -6.96 -3.11
C ALA A 68 1.66 -7.00 -4.60
N LEU A 69 1.84 -8.15 -5.26
CA LEU A 69 1.44 -8.33 -6.65
C LEU A 69 -0.09 -8.22 -6.83
N LYS A 70 -0.89 -8.84 -5.95
CA LYS A 70 -2.36 -8.72 -5.99
C LYS A 70 -2.81 -7.27 -5.81
N MET A 71 -2.19 -6.55 -4.87
CA MET A 71 -2.47 -5.12 -4.68
C MET A 71 -2.16 -4.31 -5.94
N ALA A 72 -1.02 -4.57 -6.58
CA ALA A 72 -0.59 -3.84 -7.78
C ALA A 72 -1.45 -4.14 -9.03
N LEU A 73 -1.81 -5.41 -9.26
CA LEU A 73 -2.54 -5.82 -10.46
C LEU A 73 -4.05 -5.70 -10.33
N GLU A 74 -4.59 -6.00 -9.15
CA GLU A 74 -6.04 -6.10 -8.94
C GLU A 74 -6.61 -4.96 -8.10
N GLY A 75 -5.78 -4.19 -7.40
CA GLY A 75 -6.24 -3.18 -6.45
C GLY A 75 -7.00 -3.80 -5.28
N LYS A 76 -6.54 -4.95 -4.78
CA LYS A 76 -7.25 -5.74 -3.75
C LYS A 76 -6.30 -6.38 -2.74
N VAL A 77 -6.85 -6.70 -1.56
CA VAL A 77 -6.19 -7.53 -0.55
C VAL A 77 -7.20 -8.43 0.16
N VAL A 78 -6.75 -9.55 0.72
CA VAL A 78 -7.56 -10.39 1.60
C VAL A 78 -7.34 -9.97 3.05
N ALA A 79 -8.44 -9.62 3.73
CA ALA A 79 -8.50 -9.27 5.14
C ALA A 79 -8.27 -10.50 6.04
N ILE A 80 -8.03 -10.26 7.34
CA ILE A 80 -7.73 -11.31 8.31
C ILE A 80 -8.88 -12.31 8.51
N ASP A 81 -10.12 -11.89 8.22
CA ASP A 81 -11.33 -12.73 8.26
C ASP A 81 -11.59 -13.50 6.94
N GLY A 82 -10.70 -13.36 5.95
CA GLY A 82 -10.83 -13.97 4.63
C GLY A 82 -11.62 -13.13 3.62
N THR A 83 -12.18 -11.98 4.02
CA THR A 83 -12.90 -11.09 3.09
C THR A 83 -11.93 -10.46 2.08
N GLU A 84 -12.24 -10.52 0.79
CA GLU A 84 -11.53 -9.75 -0.22
C GLU A 84 -12.02 -8.29 -0.24
N ILE A 85 -11.11 -7.35 -0.03
CA ILE A 85 -11.40 -5.91 0.01
C ILE A 85 -10.74 -5.20 -1.17
N ARG A 86 -11.45 -4.22 -1.74
CA ARG A 86 -10.88 -3.28 -2.73
C ARG A 86 -9.97 -2.30 -1.99
N LEU A 87 -8.74 -2.21 -2.46
CA LEU A 87 -7.66 -1.43 -1.87
C LEU A 87 -6.78 -0.89 -2.99
N GLU A 88 -7.29 0.09 -3.73
CA GLU A 88 -6.52 0.73 -4.80
C GLU A 88 -5.43 1.60 -4.20
N ALA A 89 -4.20 1.11 -4.28
CA ALA A 89 -3.01 1.76 -3.77
C ALA A 89 -2.13 2.25 -4.92
N ASP A 90 -1.55 3.43 -4.71
CA ASP A 90 -0.57 4.05 -5.59
C ASP A 90 0.86 3.70 -5.15
N THR A 91 1.06 3.33 -3.89
CA THR A 91 2.37 2.97 -3.34
C THR A 91 2.28 1.83 -2.32
N LEU A 92 3.35 1.04 -2.23
CA LEU A 92 3.52 0.01 -1.21
C LEU A 92 4.57 0.46 -0.21
N CYS A 93 4.20 0.52 1.06
CA CYS A 93 5.14 0.77 2.14
C CYS A 93 6.03 -0.46 2.32
N VAL A 94 7.33 -0.23 2.49
CA VAL A 94 8.31 -1.28 2.76
C VAL A 94 9.22 -0.86 3.91
N HIS A 95 9.72 -1.85 4.65
CA HIS A 95 10.66 -1.63 5.74
C HIS A 95 12.08 -2.06 5.34
N GLY A 96 13.07 -1.48 6.01
CA GLY A 96 14.49 -1.78 5.80
C GLY A 96 15.27 -1.77 7.12
N ASP A 97 14.57 -2.02 8.22
CA ASP A 97 15.06 -1.94 9.60
C ASP A 97 16.00 -3.10 9.97
N ASN A 98 15.95 -4.21 9.23
CA ASN A 98 16.80 -5.38 9.46
C ASN A 98 17.07 -6.17 8.15
N PRO A 99 18.06 -7.09 8.13
CA PRO A 99 18.38 -7.86 6.93
C PRO A 99 17.21 -8.69 6.36
N SER A 100 16.33 -9.23 7.21
CA SER A 100 15.15 -9.99 6.77
C SER A 100 14.16 -9.09 6.02
N ALA A 101 13.93 -7.86 6.52
CA ALA A 101 13.10 -6.87 5.82
C ALA A 101 13.66 -6.55 4.43
N VAL A 102 14.98 -6.38 4.29
CA VAL A 102 15.62 -6.17 2.98
C VAL A 102 15.39 -7.34 2.02
N GLN A 103 15.45 -8.58 2.51
CA GLN A 103 15.14 -9.75 1.67
C GLN A 103 13.67 -9.78 1.23
N MET A 104 12.75 -9.41 2.12
CA MET A 104 11.33 -9.28 1.79
C MET A 104 11.11 -8.24 0.68
N VAL A 105 11.76 -7.07 0.76
CA VAL A 105 11.68 -6.03 -0.27
C VAL A 105 12.23 -6.51 -1.62
N LYS A 106 13.36 -7.22 -1.61
CA LYS A 106 13.90 -7.84 -2.83
C LYS A 106 12.89 -8.80 -3.44
N ARG A 107 12.25 -9.64 -2.62
CA ARG A 107 11.26 -10.60 -3.11
C ARG A 107 10.03 -9.93 -3.69
N ILE A 108 9.53 -8.86 -3.07
CA ILE A 108 8.46 -8.03 -3.62
C ILE A 108 8.89 -7.48 -4.98
N ARG A 109 10.08 -6.88 -5.07
CA ARG A 109 10.59 -6.25 -6.29
C ARG A 109 10.70 -7.25 -7.44
N GLU A 110 11.35 -8.39 -7.21
CA GLU A 110 11.48 -9.47 -8.20
C GLU A 110 10.11 -9.93 -8.73
N ARG A 111 9.13 -10.10 -7.85
CA ARG A 111 7.80 -10.58 -8.22
C ARG A 111 7.02 -9.57 -9.06
N LEU A 112 7.13 -8.27 -8.73
CA LEU A 112 6.53 -7.19 -9.51
C LEU A 112 7.15 -7.11 -10.91
N GLU A 113 8.49 -7.08 -11.00
CA GLU A 113 9.21 -7.00 -12.27
C GLU A 113 8.95 -8.22 -13.17
N ALA A 114 8.98 -9.44 -12.60
CA ALA A 114 8.68 -10.66 -13.33
C ALA A 114 7.24 -10.72 -13.87
N SER A 115 6.34 -9.91 -13.30
CA SER A 115 4.93 -9.79 -13.73
C SER A 115 4.69 -8.59 -14.65
N GLY A 116 5.74 -7.87 -15.05
CA GLY A 116 5.64 -6.70 -15.92
C GLY A 116 5.12 -5.43 -15.22
N VAL A 117 5.12 -5.39 -13.89
CA VAL A 117 4.76 -4.19 -13.13
C VAL A 117 5.96 -3.26 -13.04
N GLU A 118 5.84 -2.07 -13.62
CA GLU A 118 6.86 -1.03 -13.54
C GLU A 118 6.86 -0.37 -12.15
N VAL A 119 8.04 -0.26 -11.52
CA VAL A 119 8.19 0.41 -10.23
C VAL A 119 8.83 1.78 -10.43
N VAL A 120 8.00 2.82 -10.40
CA VAL A 120 8.40 4.22 -10.60
C VAL A 120 7.99 5.11 -9.43
N ALA A 121 8.58 6.29 -9.32
CA ALA A 121 8.17 7.28 -8.33
C ALA A 121 6.76 7.83 -8.63
N MET A 122 5.95 8.02 -7.59
CA MET A 122 4.56 8.50 -7.67
C MET A 122 4.36 9.74 -8.56
N LYS A 123 5.33 10.67 -8.57
CA LYS A 123 5.28 11.89 -9.41
C LYS A 123 5.20 11.62 -10.92
N HIS A 124 5.48 10.40 -11.37
CA HIS A 124 5.45 10.03 -12.78
C HIS A 124 4.07 9.57 -13.26
N PHE A 125 3.13 9.30 -12.34
CA PHE A 125 1.78 8.84 -12.71
C PHE A 125 0.63 9.49 -11.91
N LEU A 126 0.93 10.27 -10.85
CA LEU A 126 -0.05 11.07 -10.10
C LEU A 126 -0.04 12.56 -10.47
#